data_AF-A0A1V0USM8-F1
#
_entry.id   AF-A0A1V0USM8-F1
#
_cell.length_a   1.000
_cell.length_b   1.000
_cell.length_c   1.000
_cell.angle_alpha   90.00
_cell.angle_beta   90.00
_cell.angle_gamma   90.00
#
_symmetry.space_group_name_H-M   'P 1'
#
loop_
_entity.id
_entity.type
_entity.pdbx_description
1 polymer ?
#
loop_
_entity_poly.entity_id
_entity_poly.type
_entity_poly.pdbx_seq_one_letter_code
_entity_poly.pdbx_strand_id
1 'polypeptide(L)'
;MTIRQALPSDAAAAAPLLLAAMQGIAYQLTGASEESEVLGQLTELFHIEDNRLSYQNVLVKEKEGNLAGVLLAYHGSEAVRLDQPILERLRSLNRGSEIRISQEADKDEYYIDSLAVSPMQGEKVSVKS
;
A
#
# COMPACT_ATOMS: atom_id res chain seq x y z
N MET A 1 18.72 8.98 -10.71
CA MET A 1 17.29 8.60 -10.63
C MET A 1 17.25 7.08 -10.54
N THR A 2 16.78 6.50 -9.43
CA THR A 2 16.92 5.06 -9.16
C THR A 2 15.58 4.47 -8.74
N ILE A 3 15.22 3.28 -9.24
CA ILE A 3 14.12 2.47 -8.71
C ILE A 3 14.78 1.41 -7.82
N ARG A 4 14.25 1.22 -6.61
CA ARG A 4 14.76 0.23 -5.66
C ARG A 4 13.62 -0.40 -4.88
N GLN A 5 13.89 -1.54 -4.24
CA GLN A 5 13.01 -2.07 -3.22
C GLN A 5 12.84 -1.05 -2.10
N ALA A 6 11.64 -0.92 -1.56
CA ALA A 6 11.41 -0.15 -0.35
C ALA A 6 12.18 -0.75 0.84
N LEU A 7 12.49 0.11 1.80
CA LEU A 7 13.00 -0.25 3.11
C LEU A 7 11.95 0.14 4.15
N PRO A 8 11.93 -0.47 5.34
CA PRO A 8 11.01 -0.06 6.41
C PRO A 8 11.08 1.45 6.71
N SER A 9 12.27 2.06 6.61
CA SER A 9 12.48 3.50 6.81
C SER A 9 11.75 4.40 5.79
N ASP A 10 11.29 3.86 4.66
CA ASP A 10 10.53 4.63 3.66
C ASP A 10 9.06 4.85 4.05
N ALA A 11 8.57 4.16 5.09
CA ALA A 11 7.15 4.10 5.44
C ALA A 11 6.48 5.49 5.55
N ALA A 12 7.12 6.44 6.23
CA ALA A 12 6.58 7.79 6.43
C ALA A 12 6.40 8.56 5.11
N ALA A 13 7.28 8.33 4.12
CA ALA A 13 7.19 8.96 2.81
C ALA A 13 6.29 8.17 1.84
N ALA A 14 6.19 6.85 2.00
CA ALA A 14 5.37 5.97 1.18
C ALA A 14 3.88 6.03 1.55
N ALA A 15 3.54 6.11 2.83
CA ALA A 15 2.16 6.04 3.31
C ALA A 15 1.23 7.11 2.68
N PRO A 16 1.62 8.39 2.55
CA PRO A 16 0.79 9.40 1.87
C PRO A 16 0.56 9.09 0.39
N LEU A 17 1.56 8.51 -0.29
CA LEU A 17 1.43 8.15 -1.71
C LEU A 17 0.55 6.92 -1.91
N LEU A 18 0.67 5.92 -1.01
CA LEU A 18 -0.23 4.77 -0.99
C LEU A 18 -1.67 5.20 -0.71
N LEU A 19 -1.89 6.08 0.27
CA LEU A 19 -3.22 6.65 0.54
C LEU A 19 -3.78 7.36 -0.70
N ALA A 20 -2.98 8.17 -1.38
CA ALA A 20 -3.41 8.87 -2.58
C ALA A 20 -3.79 7.93 -3.73
N ALA A 21 -3.08 6.80 -3.89
CA ALA A 21 -3.40 5.79 -4.90
C ALA A 21 -4.66 5.00 -4.56
N MET A 22 -4.75 4.51 -3.32
CA MET A 22 -5.77 3.56 -2.86
C MET A 22 -7.09 4.21 -2.46
N GLN A 23 -7.07 5.50 -2.07
CA GLN A 23 -8.24 6.28 -1.69
C GLN A 23 -9.08 5.56 -0.62
N GLY A 24 -10.39 5.34 -0.88
CA GLY A 24 -11.31 4.71 0.07
C GLY A 24 -10.92 3.30 0.51
N ILE A 25 -10.16 2.55 -0.30
CA ILE A 25 -9.68 1.21 0.06
C ILE A 25 -8.70 1.29 1.23
N ALA A 26 -7.88 2.34 1.32
CA ALA A 26 -6.95 2.51 2.45
C ALA A 26 -7.69 2.63 3.79
N TYR A 27 -8.84 3.33 3.82
CA TYR A 27 -9.68 3.44 5.01
C TYR A 27 -10.25 2.09 5.43
N GLN A 28 -10.66 1.27 4.45
CA GLN A 28 -11.14 -0.09 4.72
C GLN A 28 -10.00 -0.95 5.29
N LEU A 29 -8.85 -1.02 4.63
CA LEU A 29 -7.73 -1.86 5.05
C LEU A 29 -7.12 -1.46 6.40
N THR A 30 -7.27 -0.20 6.81
CA THR A 30 -6.82 0.29 8.11
C THR A 30 -7.91 0.26 9.18
N GLY A 31 -9.19 0.15 8.78
CA GLY A 31 -10.34 0.24 9.66
C GLY A 31 -10.50 1.62 10.31
N ALA A 32 -9.85 2.64 9.77
CA ALA A 32 -9.83 4.00 10.29
C ALA A 32 -10.82 4.89 9.52
N SER A 33 -11.32 5.93 10.20
CA SER A 33 -12.24 6.91 9.60
C SER A 33 -11.57 8.26 9.33
N GLU A 34 -10.51 8.57 10.08
CA GLU A 34 -9.79 9.84 9.98
C GLU A 34 -8.49 9.65 9.20
N GLU A 35 -8.18 10.59 8.30
CA GLU A 35 -7.02 10.50 7.41
C GLU A 35 -5.69 10.32 8.18
N SER A 36 -5.53 11.04 9.29
CA SER A 36 -4.33 10.95 10.14
C SER A 36 -4.17 9.55 10.75
N GLU A 37 -5.27 8.90 11.11
CA GLU A 37 -5.26 7.53 11.61
C GLU A 37 -4.92 6.56 10.47
N VAL A 38 -5.51 6.74 9.28
CA VAL A 38 -5.16 5.93 8.09
C VAL A 38 -3.66 6.00 7.81
N LEU A 39 -3.07 7.19 7.79
CA LEU A 39 -1.64 7.38 7.56
C LEU A 39 -0.77 6.68 8.62
N GLY A 40 -1.16 6.75 9.90
CA GLY A 40 -0.48 6.04 10.98
C GLY A 40 -0.55 4.52 10.79
N GLN A 41 -1.73 3.99 10.47
CA GLN A 41 -1.95 2.56 10.27
C GLN A 41 -1.25 2.04 9.00
N LEU A 42 -1.25 2.80 7.90
CA LEU A 42 -0.47 2.48 6.69
C LEU A 42 1.03 2.42 7.01
N THR A 43 1.55 3.38 7.78
CA THR A 43 2.95 3.39 8.21
C THR A 43 3.28 2.14 9.03
N GLU A 44 2.42 1.72 9.95
CA GLU A 44 2.60 0.50 10.74
C GLU A 44 2.57 -0.76 9.86
N LEU A 45 1.55 -0.91 9.03
CA LEU A 45 1.38 -2.06 8.13
C LEU A 45 2.55 -2.18 7.15
N PHE A 46 3.12 -1.06 6.71
CA PHE A 46 4.30 -1.03 5.85
C PHE A 46 5.53 -1.66 6.50
N HIS A 47 5.70 -1.52 7.82
CA HIS A 47 6.83 -2.11 8.56
C HIS A 47 6.63 -3.60 8.86
N ILE A 48 5.38 -4.03 9.02
CA ILE A 48 5.07 -5.44 9.30
C ILE A 48 5.37 -6.24 8.04
N GLU A 49 6.10 -7.34 8.17
CA GLU A 49 6.38 -8.24 7.06
C GLU A 49 5.14 -9.06 6.69
N ASP A 50 5.15 -9.58 5.47
CA ASP A 50 4.21 -10.59 5.00
C ASP A 50 2.72 -10.19 4.95
N ASN A 51 2.43 -8.90 4.77
CA ASN A 51 1.09 -8.42 4.47
C ASN A 51 1.07 -7.64 3.14
N ARG A 52 -0.13 -7.41 2.58
CA ARG A 52 -0.27 -6.74 1.28
C ARG A 52 0.52 -5.43 1.22
N LEU A 53 0.50 -4.63 2.29
CA LEU A 53 1.06 -3.30 2.34
C LEU A 53 2.52 -3.25 2.83
N SER A 54 3.13 -4.40 3.11
CA SER A 54 4.53 -4.50 3.54
C SER A 54 5.48 -3.85 2.54
N TYR A 55 6.58 -3.27 3.05
CA TYR A 55 7.69 -2.77 2.24
C TYR A 55 8.24 -3.80 1.24
N GLN A 56 8.08 -5.09 1.54
CA GLN A 56 8.49 -6.22 0.67
C GLN A 56 7.73 -6.24 -0.68
N ASN A 57 6.52 -5.68 -0.73
CA ASN A 57 5.72 -5.61 -1.95
C ASN A 57 5.83 -4.26 -2.67
N VAL A 58 6.65 -3.33 -2.16
CA VAL A 58 6.72 -1.95 -2.66
C VAL A 58 8.08 -1.66 -3.30
N LEU A 59 8.04 -1.20 -4.55
CA LEU A 59 9.17 -0.53 -5.19
C LEU A 59 9.02 0.98 -5.01
N VAL A 60 10.14 1.66 -4.77
CA VAL A 60 10.17 3.12 -4.63
C VAL A 60 11.04 3.74 -5.70
N LYS A 61 10.62 4.91 -6.16
CA LYS A 61 11.42 5.79 -7.00
C LYS A 61 12.12 6.83 -6.15
N GLU A 62 13.43 6.89 -6.23
CA GLU A 62 14.23 7.91 -5.56
C GLU A 62 14.78 8.94 -6.57
N LYS A 63 14.64 10.21 -6.20
CA LYS A 63 15.20 11.36 -6.91
C LYS A 63 15.71 12.37 -5.89
N GLU A 64 17.00 12.71 -5.99
CA GLU A 64 17.65 13.73 -5.14
C GLU A 64 17.46 13.44 -3.63
N GLY A 65 17.56 12.15 -3.24
CA GLY A 65 17.39 11.71 -1.85
C GLY A 65 15.94 11.72 -1.34
N ASN A 66 14.97 12.07 -2.20
CA ASN A 66 13.55 12.08 -1.87
C ASN A 66 12.82 10.95 -2.58
N LEU A 67 11.78 10.43 -1.93
CA LEU A 67 10.88 9.44 -2.51
C LEU A 67 9.92 10.16 -3.47
N ALA A 68 10.12 9.91 -4.76
CA ALA A 68 9.38 10.53 -5.86
C ALA A 68 8.17 9.71 -6.31
N GLY A 69 8.08 8.43 -5.92
CA GLY A 69 6.93 7.59 -6.24
C GLY A 69 7.01 6.20 -5.60
N VAL A 70 5.86 5.52 -5.57
CA VAL A 70 5.69 4.15 -5.06
C VAL A 70 4.96 3.31 -6.09
N LEU A 71 5.33 2.03 -6.17
CA LEU A 71 4.62 0.98 -6.87
C LEU A 71 4.43 -0.20 -5.90
N LEU A 72 3.20 -0.50 -5.54
CA LEU A 72 2.81 -1.69 -4.79
C LEU A 72 2.40 -2.78 -5.78
N ALA A 73 3.06 -3.93 -5.73
CA ALA A 73 2.77 -5.04 -6.62
C ALA A 73 3.12 -6.38 -5.98
N TYR A 74 2.31 -7.39 -6.26
CA TYR A 74 2.46 -8.75 -5.74
C TYR A 74 1.89 -9.77 -6.72
N HIS A 75 2.31 -11.02 -6.60
CA HIS A 75 1.77 -12.10 -7.42
C HIS A 75 0.35 -12.44 -6.96
N GLY A 76 -0.59 -12.61 -7.88
CA GLY A 76 -2.01 -12.83 -7.55
C GLY A 76 -2.25 -14.11 -6.74
N SER A 77 -1.39 -15.13 -6.89
CA SER A 77 -1.43 -16.32 -6.02
C SER A 77 -1.25 -16.01 -4.53
N GLU A 78 -0.58 -14.91 -4.20
CA GLU A 78 -0.23 -14.51 -2.83
C GLU A 78 -1.28 -13.59 -2.21
N ALA A 79 -2.19 -13.03 -3.00
CA ALA A 79 -3.12 -11.99 -2.56
C ALA A 79 -3.92 -12.39 -1.30
N VAL A 80 -4.51 -13.59 -1.28
CA VAL A 80 -5.25 -14.11 -0.11
C VAL A 80 -4.35 -14.23 1.13
N ARG A 81 -3.10 -14.69 0.94
CA ARG A 81 -2.14 -14.88 2.02
C ARG A 81 -1.71 -13.53 2.60
N LEU A 82 -1.45 -12.56 1.74
CA LEU A 82 -1.04 -11.20 2.09
C LEU A 82 -2.16 -10.37 2.74
N ASP A 83 -3.42 -10.69 2.45
CA ASP A 83 -4.59 -10.04 3.08
C ASP A 83 -4.83 -10.52 4.50
N GLN A 84 -4.44 -11.77 4.81
CA GLN A 84 -4.79 -12.42 6.07
C GLN A 84 -4.29 -11.65 7.32
N PRO A 85 -3.03 -11.15 7.39
CA PRO A 85 -2.57 -10.38 8.54
C PRO A 85 -3.35 -9.08 8.75
N ILE A 86 -3.77 -8.42 7.66
CA ILE A 86 -4.59 -7.21 7.72
C ILE A 86 -5.96 -7.55 8.31
N LEU A 87 -6.61 -8.60 7.81
CA LEU A 87 -7.91 -9.05 8.31
C LEU A 87 -7.85 -9.49 9.79
N GLU A 88 -6.78 -10.17 10.21
CA GLU A 88 -6.56 -10.56 11.61
C GLU A 88 -6.40 -9.35 12.53
N ARG A 89 -5.62 -8.36 12.09
CA ARG A 89 -5.42 -7.10 12.82
C ARG A 89 -6.72 -6.31 12.95
N LEU A 90 -7.52 -6.26 11.90
CA LEU A 90 -8.83 -5.60 11.92
C LEU A 90 -9.79 -6.29 12.91
N ARG A 91 -9.88 -7.63 12.85
CA ARG A 91 -10.66 -8.42 13.82
C ARG A 91 -10.25 -8.16 15.26
N SER A 92 -8.95 -8.10 15.57
CA SER A 92 -8.47 -7.88 16.94
C SER A 92 -8.81 -6.48 17.47
N LEU A 93 -8.96 -5.49 16.58
CA LEU A 93 -9.37 -4.12 16.91
C LEU A 93 -10.89 -3.93 16.97
N ASN A 94 -11.70 -4.99 16.75
CA ASN A 94 -13.14 -4.89 16.53
C ASN A 94 -13.52 -3.91 15.41
N ARG A 95 -12.66 -3.77 14.40
CA ARG A 95 -12.86 -2.92 13.22
C ARG A 95 -12.92 -3.85 12.02
N GLY A 96 -13.98 -3.85 11.22
CA GLY A 96 -13.99 -4.64 9.98
C GLY A 96 -14.70 -5.98 10.00
N SER A 97 -15.78 -6.11 10.77
CA SER A 97 -16.67 -7.27 10.76
C SER A 97 -17.28 -7.61 9.39
N GLU A 98 -17.13 -6.74 8.38
CA GLU A 98 -17.67 -6.93 7.02
C GLU A 98 -16.69 -6.60 5.89
N ILE A 99 -15.39 -6.41 6.18
CA ILE A 99 -14.43 -6.04 5.13
C ILE A 99 -14.22 -7.23 4.19
N ARG A 100 -14.57 -7.02 2.93
CA ARG A 100 -14.28 -7.93 1.83
C ARG A 100 -13.29 -7.25 0.90
N ILE A 101 -12.06 -7.75 0.91
CA ILE A 101 -11.05 -7.34 -0.06
C ILE A 101 -11.34 -8.11 -1.34
N SER A 102 -11.70 -7.41 -2.42
CA SER A 102 -11.86 -8.01 -3.73
C SER A 102 -10.54 -8.63 -4.18
N GLN A 103 -10.61 -9.88 -4.63
CA GLN A 103 -9.49 -10.49 -5.33
C GLN A 103 -9.60 -10.05 -6.79
N GLU A 104 -8.85 -9.03 -7.15
CA GLU A 104 -8.82 -8.46 -8.51
C GLU A 104 -7.74 -9.10 -9.40
N ALA A 105 -6.72 -9.70 -8.79
CA ALA A 105 -5.61 -10.34 -9.47
C ALA A 105 -5.92 -11.81 -9.78
N ASP A 106 -5.69 -12.23 -11.03
CA ASP A 106 -5.67 -13.64 -11.36
C ASP A 106 -4.40 -14.32 -10.80
N LYS A 107 -4.50 -15.63 -10.52
CA LYS A 107 -3.44 -16.36 -9.81
C LYS A 107 -2.14 -16.48 -10.58
N ASP A 108 -2.17 -16.29 -11.89
CA ASP A 108 -1.03 -16.34 -12.81
C ASP A 108 -0.53 -14.94 -13.23
N GLU A 109 -1.04 -13.88 -12.58
CA GLU A 109 -0.64 -12.50 -12.84
C GLU A 109 0.28 -11.93 -11.76
N TYR A 110 1.19 -11.05 -12.16
CA TYR A 110 1.85 -10.13 -11.24
C TYR A 110 1.08 -8.81 -11.25
N TYR A 111 0.29 -8.57 -10.21
CA TYR A 111 -0.67 -7.47 -10.15
C TYR A 111 -0.01 -6.19 -9.65
N ILE A 112 -0.22 -5.09 -10.37
CA ILE A 112 0.14 -3.74 -9.92
C ILE A 112 -1.09 -3.17 -9.21
N ASP A 113 -1.07 -3.23 -7.89
CA ASP A 113 -2.18 -2.82 -7.04
C ASP A 113 -2.29 -1.30 -6.95
N SER A 114 -1.16 -0.62 -6.73
CA SER A 114 -1.14 0.82 -6.55
C SER A 114 0.12 1.45 -7.15
N LEU A 115 -0.04 2.56 -7.88
CA LEU A 115 1.06 3.38 -8.39
C LEU A 115 0.77 4.86 -8.10
N ALA A 116 1.71 5.55 -7.44
CA ALA A 116 1.60 6.98 -7.18
C ALA A 116 2.94 7.69 -7.36
N VAL A 117 2.87 8.96 -7.77
CA VAL A 117 3.99 9.87 -7.93
C VAL A 117 3.79 11.06 -7.02
N SER A 118 4.86 11.49 -6.35
CA SER A 118 4.82 12.69 -5.51
C SER A 118 4.53 13.92 -6.37
N PRO A 119 3.56 14.78 -5.96
CA PRO A 119 3.21 15.99 -6.71
C PRO A 119 4.33 17.04 -6.74
N MET A 120 5.41 16.86 -5.96
CA MET A 120 6.57 17.76 -5.95
C MET A 120 7.29 17.87 -7.31
N GLN A 121 6.96 17.03 -8.29
CA GLN A 121 7.29 17.27 -9.69
C GLN A 121 6.05 17.05 -10.55
N GLY A 122 5.74 18.02 -11.42
CA GLY A 122 4.52 18.12 -12.24
C GLY A 122 4.25 17.03 -13.29
N GLU A 123 4.63 15.77 -13.02
CA GLU A 123 4.28 14.62 -13.85
C GLU A 123 3.13 13.85 -13.19
N LYS A 124 1.92 14.10 -13.69
CA LYS A 124 0.75 13.27 -13.38
C LYS A 124 0.89 11.95 -14.14
N VAL A 125 1.09 10.85 -13.43
CA VAL A 125 0.75 9.52 -13.95
C VAL A 125 -0.45 9.03 -13.15
N SER A 126 -1.65 9.22 -13.71
CA SER A 126 -2.84 8.52 -13.24
C SER A 126 -2.81 7.11 -13.84
N VAL A 127 -2.75 6.09 -12.99
CA VAL A 127 -3.20 4.76 -13.38
C VAL A 127 -4.70 4.74 -13.14
N LYS A 128 -5.46 4.63 -14.23
CA LYS A 128 -6.88 4.29 -14.18
C LYS A 128 -6.98 2.77 -14.19
N SER A 129 -7.59 2.22 -13.15
CA SER A 129 -8.27 0.93 -13.19
C SER A 129 -9.56 1.03 -14.01
#